data_AF-A0A2G2FVI0-F1
#
_entry.id   AF-A0A2G2FVI0-F1
#
_cell.length_a   1.000
_cell.length_b   1.000
_cell.length_c   1.000
_cell.angle_alpha   90.00
_cell.angle_beta   90.00
_cell.angle_gamma   90.00
#
_symmetry.space_group_name_H-M   'P 1'
#
loop_
_entity.id
_entity.type
_entity.pdbx_description
1 polymer ?
#
loop_
_entity_poly.entity_id
_entity_poly.type
_entity_poly.pdbx_seq_one_letter_code
_entity_poly.pdbx_strand_id
1 'polypeptide(L)'
;MTLDRIIGGIAVAFGGFLLLYGIPANVRMVQNAMPYPAMFPQVAAWMFVGLGLIQLLVGKATFTFPSGKQFAAFLGVIFLVLIMVLLLERLGYVPVAIGLMVAITLLSKERRPLWVLVMVLGLPVGVWLLFEQILQRPLP
;
A
#
# COMPACT_ATOMS: atom_id res chain seq x y z
N MET A 1 17.49 -4.69 22.17
CA MET A 1 16.33 -5.10 21.36
C MET A 1 16.76 -5.20 19.91
N THR A 2 16.49 -6.31 19.23
CA THR A 2 16.78 -6.45 17.79
C THR A 2 15.89 -5.49 16.99
N LEU A 3 16.45 -4.85 15.95
CA LEU A 3 15.75 -3.85 15.14
C LEU A 3 14.42 -4.35 14.58
N ASP A 4 14.30 -5.64 14.25
CA ASP A 4 13.05 -6.23 13.77
C ASP A 4 11.92 -6.14 14.78
N ARG A 5 12.22 -6.25 16.08
CA ARG A 5 11.20 -6.11 17.11
C ARG A 5 10.70 -4.67 17.18
N ILE A 6 11.59 -3.70 16.97
CA ILE A 6 11.21 -2.29 16.87
C ILE A 6 10.32 -2.08 15.63
N ILE A 7 10.70 -2.63 14.48
CA ILE A 7 9.88 -2.57 13.24
C ILE A 7 8.52 -3.23 13.45
N GLY A 8 8.47 -4.41 14.08
CA GLY A 8 7.23 -5.09 14.43
C GLY A 8 6.35 -4.26 15.36
N GLY A 9 6.94 -3.67 16.41
CA GLY A 9 6.25 -2.75 17.31
C GLY A 9 5.69 -1.51 16.62
N ILE A 10 6.45 -0.92 15.69
CA ILE A 10 6.01 0.21 14.87
C ILE A 10 4.84 -0.21 13.97
N ALA A 11 4.91 -1.39 13.34
CA ALA A 11 3.82 -1.91 12.51
C ALA A 11 2.53 -2.12 13.31
N VAL A 12 2.64 -2.67 14.54
CA VAL A 12 1.49 -2.82 15.45
C VAL A 12 0.91 -1.46 15.84
N ALA A 13 1.75 -0.52 16.24
CA ALA A 13 1.32 0.82 16.61
C ALA A 13 0.63 1.54 15.44
N PHE A 14 1.18 1.42 14.23
CA PHE A 14 0.60 2.00 13.02
C PHE A 14 -0.72 1.34 12.64
N GLY A 15 -0.81 0.01 12.66
CA GLY A 15 -2.07 -0.70 12.42
C GLY A 15 -3.15 -0.33 13.44
N GLY A 16 -2.79 -0.24 14.72
CA GLY A 16 -3.67 0.25 15.78
C GLY A 16 -4.14 1.68 15.55
N PHE A 17 -3.23 2.59 15.16
CA PHE A 17 -3.57 3.96 14.78
C PHE A 17 -4.56 4.00 13.61
N LEU A 18 -4.37 3.18 12.57
CA LEU A 18 -5.30 3.11 11.44
C LEU A 18 -6.68 2.62 11.89
N LEU A 19 -6.76 1.58 12.71
CA LEU A 19 -8.04 1.02 13.18
C LEU A 19 -8.80 1.98 14.10
N LEU A 20 -8.10 2.65 15.02
CA LEU A 20 -8.73 3.48 16.06
C LEU A 20 -8.97 4.92 15.62
N TYR A 21 -8.16 5.44 14.69
CA TYR A 21 -8.22 6.86 14.30
C TYR A 21 -8.22 7.06 12.77
N GLY A 22 -7.23 6.50 12.07
CA GLY A 22 -7.04 6.77 10.64
C GLY A 22 -8.25 6.42 9.77
N ILE A 23 -8.78 5.21 9.90
CA ILE A 23 -9.93 4.72 9.13
C ILE A 23 -11.22 5.41 9.58
N PRO A 24 -11.57 5.46 10.88
CA PRO A 24 -12.79 6.14 11.33
C PRO A 24 -12.84 7.63 10.92
N ALA A 25 -11.70 8.33 10.92
CA ALA A 25 -11.65 9.75 10.57
C ALA A 25 -11.81 10.02 9.06
N ASN A 26 -11.44 9.06 8.20
CA ASN A 26 -11.33 9.29 6.75
C ASN A 26 -12.28 8.44 5.90
N VAL A 27 -12.89 7.39 6.46
CA VAL A 27 -13.79 6.50 5.72
C VAL A 27 -15.23 6.70 6.19
N ARG A 28 -16.06 7.29 5.33
CA ARG A 28 -17.49 7.42 5.59
C ARG A 28 -18.21 6.10 5.31
N MET A 29 -18.92 5.61 6.31
CA MET A 29 -19.81 4.45 6.18
C MET A 29 -21.00 4.83 5.30
N VAL A 30 -21.35 3.94 4.36
CA VAL A 30 -22.55 4.04 3.54
C VAL A 30 -23.46 2.90 3.97
N GLN A 31 -24.67 3.24 4.42
CA GLN A 31 -25.67 2.23 4.73
C GLN A 31 -26.04 1.49 3.43
N ASN A 32 -26.03 0.15 3.46
CA ASN A 32 -26.40 -0.75 2.35
C ASN A 32 -25.36 -0.99 1.23
N ALA A 33 -24.10 -0.59 1.39
CA ALA A 33 -23.04 -1.00 0.46
C ALA A 33 -22.37 -2.30 0.95
N MET A 34 -22.35 -3.35 0.11
CA MET A 34 -21.63 -4.60 0.40
C MET A 34 -20.70 -4.94 -0.78
N PRO A 35 -19.37 -5.12 -0.56
CA PRO A 35 -18.68 -4.98 0.72
C PRO A 35 -18.63 -3.53 1.23
N TYR A 36 -18.53 -3.38 2.56
CA TYR A 36 -18.42 -2.05 3.17
C TYR A 36 -17.09 -1.39 2.77
N PRO A 37 -17.06 -0.09 2.39
CA PRO A 37 -15.83 0.59 1.98
C PRO A 37 -14.70 0.53 3.03
N ALA A 38 -15.05 0.50 4.32
CA ALA A 38 -14.07 0.38 5.40
C ALA A 38 -13.45 -1.01 5.54
N MET A 39 -14.05 -2.05 4.97
CA MET A 39 -13.58 -3.43 5.11
C MET A 39 -12.16 -3.59 4.57
N PHE A 40 -11.90 -3.06 3.37
CA PHE A 40 -10.59 -3.18 2.74
C PHE A 40 -9.45 -2.55 3.57
N PRO A 41 -9.52 -1.27 4.00
CA PRO A 41 -8.48 -0.69 4.83
C PRO A 41 -8.42 -1.32 6.23
N GLN A 42 -9.55 -1.79 6.79
CA GLN A 42 -9.54 -2.51 8.07
C GLN A 42 -8.77 -3.82 7.98
N VAL A 43 -8.97 -4.61 6.92
CA VAL A 43 -8.20 -5.86 6.71
C VAL A 43 -6.71 -5.56 6.61
N ALA A 44 -6.32 -4.53 5.84
CA ALA A 44 -4.92 -4.12 5.75
C ALA A 44 -4.35 -3.68 7.10
N ALA A 45 -5.09 -2.90 7.88
CA ALA A 45 -4.65 -2.46 9.21
C ALA A 45 -4.53 -3.64 10.19
N TRP A 46 -5.45 -4.62 10.14
CA TRP A 46 -5.33 -5.85 10.90
C TRP A 46 -4.14 -6.71 10.48
N MET A 47 -3.79 -6.73 9.18
CA MET A 47 -2.56 -7.40 8.72
C MET A 47 -1.31 -6.73 9.32
N PHE A 48 -1.25 -5.39 9.38
CA PHE A 48 -0.16 -4.69 10.06
C PHE A 48 -0.06 -5.08 11.54
N VAL A 49 -1.18 -5.16 12.25
CA VAL A 49 -1.21 -5.60 13.66
C VAL A 49 -0.75 -7.05 13.79
N GLY A 50 -1.34 -7.98 13.04
CA GLY A 50 -1.05 -9.40 13.14
C GLY A 50 0.39 -9.75 12.76
N LEU A 51 0.84 -9.30 11.59
CA LEU A 51 2.20 -9.54 11.12
C LEU A 51 3.23 -8.79 11.98
N GLY A 52 2.90 -7.56 12.42
CA GLY A 52 3.73 -6.79 13.33
C GLY A 52 3.91 -7.47 14.69
N LEU A 53 2.84 -8.06 15.26
CA LEU A 53 2.91 -8.84 16.49
C LEU A 53 3.79 -10.09 16.33
N ILE A 54 3.62 -10.82 15.22
CA ILE A 54 4.46 -11.98 14.91
C ILE A 54 5.94 -11.55 14.85
N GLN A 55 6.25 -10.47 14.14
CA GLN A 55 7.62 -9.96 14.04
C GLN A 55 8.16 -9.43 15.38
N LEU A 56 7.32 -8.77 16.19
CA LEU A 56 7.68 -8.26 17.51
C LEU A 56 8.04 -9.40 18.49
N LEU A 57 7.30 -10.50 18.45
CA LEU A 57 7.45 -11.62 19.39
C LEU A 57 8.50 -12.63 18.92
N VAL A 58 8.49 -12.97 17.63
CA VAL A 58 9.27 -14.09 17.07
C VAL A 58 10.48 -13.62 16.26
N GLY A 59 10.55 -12.33 15.90
CA GLY A 59 11.64 -11.76 15.09
C GLY A 59 13.01 -11.95 15.72
N LYS A 60 13.92 -12.57 14.96
CA LYS A 60 15.30 -12.90 15.35
C LYS A 60 16.33 -12.56 14.27
N ALA A 61 16.02 -11.67 13.33
CA ALA A 61 16.89 -11.48 12.18
C ALA A 61 18.15 -10.66 12.53
N THR A 62 19.21 -10.96 11.79
CA THR A 62 20.40 -10.12 11.68
C THR A 62 20.12 -9.04 10.66
N PHE A 63 19.90 -7.82 11.11
CA PHE A 63 19.72 -6.67 10.21
C PHE A 63 21.05 -6.24 9.61
N THR A 64 21.12 -6.19 8.29
CA THR A 64 22.23 -5.58 7.55
C THR A 64 21.74 -4.28 6.95
N PHE A 65 22.44 -3.17 7.23
CA PHE A 65 22.11 -1.88 6.66
C PHE A 65 22.15 -1.93 5.12
N PRO A 66 21.15 -1.37 4.43
CA PRO A 66 21.17 -1.29 2.97
C PRO A 66 22.33 -0.42 2.50
N SER A 67 22.88 -0.76 1.33
CA SER A 67 23.86 0.10 0.65
C SER A 67 23.27 1.48 0.31
N GLY A 68 24.10 2.51 0.19
CA GLY A 68 23.65 3.86 -0.17
C GLY A 68 22.82 3.91 -1.47
N LYS A 69 23.13 3.05 -2.45
CA LYS A 69 22.34 2.91 -3.68
C LYS A 69 20.93 2.36 -3.42
N GLN A 70 20.79 1.36 -2.55
CA GLN A 70 19.50 0.80 -2.17
C GLN A 70 18.67 1.81 -1.36
N PHE A 71 19.32 2.55 -0.46
CA PHE A 71 18.66 3.60 0.30
C PHE A 71 18.18 4.75 -0.60
N ALA A 72 18.99 5.17 -1.57
CA ALA A 72 18.60 6.17 -2.56
C ALA A 72 17.44 5.69 -3.44
N ALA A 73 17.44 4.42 -3.87
CA ALA A 73 16.32 3.84 -4.62
C ALA A 73 15.02 3.82 -3.78
N PHE A 74 15.11 3.47 -2.49
CA PHE A 74 13.98 3.53 -1.56
C PHE A 74 13.42 4.94 -1.43
N LEU A 75 14.27 5.95 -1.22
CA LEU A 75 13.85 7.35 -1.20
C LEU A 75 13.23 7.77 -2.53
N GLY A 76 13.79 7.32 -3.66
CA GLY A 76 13.22 7.56 -4.98
C GLY A 76 11.80 7.02 -5.13
N VAL A 77 11.52 5.83 -4.61
CA VAL A 77 10.16 5.26 -4.57
C VAL A 77 9.23 6.11 -3.70
N ILE A 78 9.69 6.57 -2.53
CA ILE A 78 8.89 7.46 -1.67
C ILE A 78 8.51 8.74 -2.41
N PHE A 79 9.49 9.43 -2.99
CA PHE A 79 9.24 10.67 -3.74
C PHE A 79 8.32 10.44 -4.94
N LEU A 80 8.52 9.35 -5.66
CA LEU A 80 7.65 8.96 -6.77
C LEU A 80 6.21 8.76 -6.31
N VAL A 81 5.98 8.05 -5.20
CA VAL A 81 4.64 7.86 -4.63
C VAL A 81 4.01 9.20 -4.26
N LEU A 82 4.77 10.10 -3.61
CA LEU A 82 4.29 11.44 -3.25
C LEU A 82 3.88 12.24 -4.49
N ILE A 83 4.70 12.25 -5.54
CA ILE A 83 4.40 12.93 -6.80
C ILE A 83 3.13 12.35 -7.44
N MET A 84 3.01 11.02 -7.49
CA MET A 84 1.85 10.36 -8.08
C MET A 84 0.56 10.66 -7.30
N VAL A 85 0.61 10.71 -5.97
CA VAL A 85 -0.54 11.11 -5.15
C VAL A 85 -0.98 12.55 -5.48
N LEU A 86 -0.04 13.48 -5.68
CA LEU A 86 -0.37 14.86 -6.07
C LEU A 86 -0.95 14.97 -7.49
N LEU A 87 -0.61 14.04 -8.39
CA LEU A 87 -1.15 13.98 -9.75
C LEU A 87 -2.53 13.34 -9.82
N LEU A 88 -2.93 12.61 -8.79
CA LEU A 88 -4.17 11.83 -8.75
C LEU A 88 -5.41 12.72 -8.96
N GLU A 89 -5.47 13.89 -8.31
CA GLU A 89 -6.57 14.85 -8.48
C GLU A 89 -6.68 15.45 -9.90
N ARG A 90 -5.58 15.46 -10.66
CA ARG A 90 -5.53 16.11 -11.98
C ARG A 90 -5.67 15.14 -13.14
N LEU A 91 -5.08 13.96 -13.01
CA LEU A 91 -4.99 12.97 -14.07
C LEU A 91 -5.96 11.80 -13.87
N GLY A 92 -6.48 11.64 -12.66
CA GLY A 92 -7.32 10.51 -12.27
C GLY A 92 -6.54 9.26 -11.90
N TYR A 93 -7.23 8.32 -11.26
CA TYR A 93 -6.66 7.12 -10.65
C TYR A 93 -5.96 6.21 -11.65
N VAL A 94 -6.63 5.84 -12.75
CA VAL A 94 -6.12 4.82 -13.70
C VAL A 94 -4.76 5.18 -14.30
N PRO A 95 -4.56 6.35 -14.96
CA PRO A 95 -3.27 6.67 -15.56
C PRO A 95 -2.16 6.85 -14.51
N VAL A 96 -2.49 7.41 -13.34
CA VAL A 96 -1.53 7.60 -12.24
C VAL A 96 -1.09 6.26 -11.65
N ALA A 97 -2.03 5.36 -11.38
CA ALA A 97 -1.75 4.03 -10.84
C ALA A 97 -0.95 3.18 -11.84
N ILE A 98 -1.29 3.21 -13.13
CA ILE A 98 -0.52 2.54 -14.18
C ILE A 98 0.90 3.12 -14.24
N GLY A 99 1.05 4.45 -14.26
CA GLY A 99 2.35 5.12 -14.29
C GLY A 99 3.23 4.74 -13.09
N LEU A 100 2.64 4.71 -11.89
CA LEU A 100 3.32 4.27 -10.67
C LEU A 100 3.75 2.80 -10.76
N MET A 101 2.88 1.91 -11.24
CA MET A 101 3.19 0.49 -11.38
C MET A 101 4.32 0.25 -12.41
N VAL A 102 4.32 0.98 -13.53
CA VAL A 102 5.41 0.94 -14.51
C VAL A 102 6.72 1.39 -13.86
N ALA A 103 6.71 2.52 -13.17
CA ALA A 103 7.91 3.05 -12.53
C ALA A 103 8.46 2.10 -11.45
N ILE A 104 7.60 1.49 -10.63
CA ILE A 104 8.01 0.50 -9.63
C ILE A 104 8.56 -0.77 -10.29
N THR A 105 7.94 -1.27 -11.36
CA THR A 105 8.44 -2.47 -12.06
C THR A 105 9.79 -2.23 -12.74
N LEU A 106 10.00 -1.04 -13.33
CA LEU A 106 11.29 -0.62 -13.88
C LEU A 106 12.37 -0.54 -12.78
N LEU A 107 12.06 0.07 -11.64
CA LEU A 107 12.98 0.17 -10.50
C LEU A 107 13.32 -1.20 -9.90
N SER A 108 12.33 -2.10 -9.87
CA SER A 108 12.49 -3.49 -9.38
C SER A 108 13.25 -4.38 -10.37
N LYS A 109 13.48 -3.92 -11.61
CA LYS A 109 14.12 -4.67 -12.71
C LYS A 109 13.44 -6.02 -13.00
N GLU A 110 12.13 -6.10 -12.79
CA GLU A 110 11.37 -7.31 -13.11
C GLU A 110 11.37 -7.53 -14.63
N ARG A 111 11.67 -8.76 -15.06
CA ARG A 111 11.92 -9.07 -16.48
C ARG A 111 10.86 -9.96 -17.12
N ARG A 112 9.88 -10.44 -16.36
CA ARG A 112 8.81 -11.33 -16.86
C ARG A 112 7.72 -10.48 -17.52
N PRO A 113 7.68 -10.32 -18.85
CA PRO A 113 6.85 -9.29 -19.49
C PRO A 113 5.35 -9.55 -19.30
N LEU A 114 4.92 -10.81 -19.32
CA LEU A 114 3.52 -11.18 -19.07
C LEU A 114 3.11 -10.81 -17.65
N TRP A 115 3.97 -11.10 -16.67
CA TRP A 115 3.71 -10.74 -15.27
C TRP A 115 3.66 -9.22 -15.08
N VAL A 116 4.62 -8.50 -15.67
CA VAL A 116 4.64 -7.02 -15.64
C VAL A 116 3.36 -6.47 -16.26
N LEU A 117 2.95 -6.93 -17.43
CA LEU A 117 1.73 -6.46 -18.09
C LEU A 117 0.49 -6.69 -17.23
N VAL A 118 0.34 -7.89 -16.67
CA VAL A 118 -0.78 -8.25 -15.79
C VAL A 118 -0.80 -7.38 -14.53
N MET A 119 0.36 -7.13 -13.91
CA MET A 119 0.41 -6.31 -12.69
C MET A 119 0.23 -4.82 -12.99
N VAL A 120 0.82 -4.33 -14.08
CA VAL A 120 0.77 -2.91 -14.47
C VAL A 120 -0.63 -2.49 -14.91
N LEU A 121 -1.34 -3.34 -15.65
CA LEU A 121 -2.67 -3.01 -16.16
C LEU A 121 -3.78 -3.66 -15.32
N GLY A 122 -3.66 -4.96 -15.06
CA GLY A 122 -4.71 -5.72 -14.41
C GLY A 122 -4.99 -5.27 -12.98
N LEU A 123 -3.96 -4.91 -12.23
CA LEU A 123 -4.12 -4.48 -10.84
C LEU A 123 -4.81 -3.10 -10.74
N PRO A 124 -4.35 -2.04 -11.42
CA PRO A 124 -5.06 -0.75 -11.44
C PRO A 124 -6.47 -0.85 -12.01
N VAL A 125 -6.67 -1.52 -13.15
CA VAL A 125 -8.00 -1.66 -13.75
C VAL A 125 -8.93 -2.48 -12.86
N GLY A 126 -8.42 -3.55 -12.23
CA GLY A 126 -9.18 -4.38 -11.31
C GLY A 126 -9.63 -3.60 -10.07
N VAL A 127 -8.75 -2.78 -9.49
CA VAL A 127 -9.09 -1.90 -8.36
C VAL A 127 -10.10 -0.84 -8.80
N TRP A 128 -9.91 -0.24 -9.96
CA TRP A 128 -10.86 0.72 -10.52
C TRP A 128 -12.26 0.10 -10.70
N LEU A 129 -12.35 -1.08 -11.32
CA LEU A 129 -13.60 -1.82 -11.48
C LEU A 129 -14.25 -2.15 -10.12
N LEU A 130 -13.46 -2.62 -9.16
CA LEU A 130 -13.95 -2.93 -7.83
C LEU A 130 -14.54 -1.69 -7.15
N PHE A 131 -13.82 -0.56 -7.17
CA PHE A 131 -14.27 0.63 -6.46
C PHE A 131 -15.40 1.37 -7.18
N GLU A 132 -15.28 1.62 -8.47
CA GLU A 132 -16.28 2.39 -9.20
C GLU A 132 -17.52 1.57 -9.55
N GLN A 133 -17.35 0.33 -10.02
CA GLN A 133 -18.47 -0.45 -10.54
C GLN A 133 -19.14 -1.29 -9.44
N ILE A 134 -18.35 -1.91 -8.56
CA ILE A 134 -18.89 -2.79 -7.51
C ILE A 134 -19.23 -1.98 -6.25
N LEU A 135 -18.31 -1.15 -5.76
CA LEU A 135 -18.49 -0.38 -4.53
C LEU A 135 -19.18 0.98 -4.75
N GLN A 136 -19.42 1.37 -6.00
CA GLN A 136 -20.05 2.65 -6.37
C GLN A 136 -19.36 3.85 -5.71
N ARG A 137 -18.03 3.78 -5.60
CA ARG A 137 -17.17 4.82 -5.03
C ARG A 137 -16.29 5.38 -6.14
N PRO A 138 -16.51 6.64 -6.56
CA PRO A 138 -15.64 7.27 -7.54
C PRO A 138 -14.23 7.38 -6.95
N LEU A 139 -13.26 6.90 -7.71
CA LEU A 139 -11.87 7.24 -7.46
C LEU A 139 -11.60 8.61 -8.11
N PRO A 140 -10.67 9.40 -7.57
CA PRO A 140 -10.36 10.71 -8.14
C PRO A 140 -9.76 10.59 -9.54
#